data_AF-A0AA41W982-F1
#
_entry.id   AF-A0AA41W982-F1
#
_cell.length_a   1.000
_cell.length_b   1.000
_cell.length_c   1.000
_cell.angle_alpha   90.00
_cell.angle_beta   90.00
_cell.angle_gamma   90.00
#
_symmetry.space_group_name_H-M   'P 1'
#
loop_
_entity.id
_entity.type
_entity.pdbx_description
1 polymer ?
#
loop_
_entity_poly.entity_id
_entity_poly.type
_entity_poly.pdbx_seq_one_letter_code
_entity_poly.pdbx_strand_id
1 'polypeptide(L)'
;MTTEQSCIDSGHIVRVRYCTKCRWMMRAGWTAQELLTTFQEELCEVAIGPGRQGQFDVWCNDQLIWCRKREGGFPELKVLKQRIRDVIAPTKNLGHSDQSE
;
A
#
# COMPACT_ATOMS: atom_id res chain seq x y z
N MET A 1 16.41 25.43 -4.47
CA MET A 1 15.94 24.72 -3.26
C MET A 1 15.17 23.54 -3.79
N THR A 2 15.80 22.37 -3.70
CA THR A 2 15.55 21.17 -4.52
C THR A 2 14.24 20.48 -4.15
N THR A 3 13.56 19.96 -5.17
CA THR A 3 12.30 19.21 -5.14
C THR A 3 12.28 18.05 -4.13
N GLU A 4 13.45 17.55 -3.72
CA GLU A 4 13.63 16.48 -2.73
C GLU A 4 13.13 16.82 -1.32
N GLN A 5 13.10 18.11 -0.93
CA GLN A 5 12.66 18.50 0.42
C GLN A 5 11.12 18.43 0.57
N SER A 6 10.38 18.53 -0.53
CA SER A 6 8.90 18.56 -0.55
C SER A 6 8.28 17.20 -0.23
N CYS A 7 8.94 16.09 -0.61
CA CYS A 7 8.44 14.75 -0.35
C CYS A 7 8.38 14.45 1.15
N ILE A 8 9.31 14.99 1.95
CA ILE A 8 9.42 14.69 3.39
C ILE A 8 8.32 15.40 4.20
N ASP A 9 7.81 16.54 3.72
CA ASP A 9 6.89 17.39 4.49
C ASP A 9 5.41 17.20 4.13
N SER A 10 5.05 16.45 3.08
CA SER A 10 3.64 16.33 2.63
C SER A 10 3.22 15.02 1.96
N GLY A 11 4.09 14.01 1.84
CA GLY A 11 3.69 12.74 1.21
C GLY A 11 3.07 11.74 2.19
N HIS A 12 2.48 10.69 1.63
CA HIS A 12 1.73 9.68 2.39
C HIS A 12 2.58 8.45 2.72
N ILE A 13 2.21 7.77 3.80
CA ILE A 13 2.92 6.59 4.30
C ILE A 13 2.02 5.37 4.20
N VAL A 14 2.50 4.28 3.61
CA VAL A 14 1.81 2.99 3.66
C VAL A 14 2.53 2.04 4.59
N ARG A 15 1.80 1.29 5.41
CA ARG A 15 2.35 0.29 6.34
C ARG A 15 1.78 -1.09 6.05
N VAL A 16 2.65 -2.05 5.77
CA VAL A 16 2.29 -3.46 5.57
C VAL A 16 2.73 -4.26 6.80
N ARG A 17 1.76 -4.79 7.55
CA ARG A 17 2.00 -5.69 8.69
C ARG A 17 1.77 -7.13 8.29
N TYR A 18 2.80 -7.97 8.39
CA TYR A 18 2.73 -9.36 7.93
C TYR A 18 3.09 -10.39 9.01
N CYS A 19 2.44 -11.55 8.96
CA CYS A 19 2.76 -12.69 9.81
C CYS A 19 4.16 -13.26 9.47
N THR A 20 5.11 -13.14 10.40
CA THR A 20 6.48 -13.66 10.23
C THR A 20 6.52 -15.19 10.17
N LYS A 21 5.65 -15.88 10.93
CA LYS A 21 5.55 -17.35 10.93
C LYS A 21 4.92 -17.95 9.66
N CYS A 22 4.23 -17.13 8.88
CA CYS A 22 3.47 -17.57 7.71
C CYS A 22 4.28 -17.47 6.40
N ARG A 23 5.54 -17.00 6.48
CA ARG A 23 6.42 -16.74 5.33
C ARG A 23 5.86 -15.73 4.31
N TRP A 24 5.08 -14.74 4.77
CA TRP A 24 4.48 -13.73 3.89
C TRP A 24 5.36 -12.50 3.66
N MET A 25 6.61 -12.50 4.12
CA MET A 25 7.55 -11.40 3.93
C MET A 25 7.72 -11.06 2.43
N MET A 26 7.91 -12.07 1.58
CA MET A 26 8.08 -11.84 0.13
C MET A 26 6.84 -11.20 -0.51
N ARG A 27 5.64 -11.60 -0.07
CA ARG A 27 4.39 -10.98 -0.53
C ARG A 27 4.31 -9.51 -0.08
N ALA A 28 4.67 -9.23 1.17
CA ALA A 28 4.71 -7.86 1.68
C ALA A 28 5.73 -6.99 0.93
N GLY A 29 6.91 -7.55 0.62
CA GLY A 29 7.94 -6.90 -0.19
C GLY A 29 7.48 -6.60 -1.61
N TRP A 30 6.82 -7.55 -2.27
CA TRP A 30 6.25 -7.33 -3.60
C TRP A 30 5.12 -6.29 -3.58
N THR A 31 4.22 -6.36 -2.60
CA THR A 31 3.18 -5.32 -2.43
C THR A 31 3.81 -3.93 -2.26
N ALA A 32 4.89 -3.81 -1.48
CA ALA A 32 5.56 -2.52 -1.32
C ALA A 32 6.18 -2.02 -2.63
N GLN A 33 6.85 -2.88 -3.40
CA GLN A 33 7.42 -2.52 -4.70
C GLN A 33 6.32 -2.01 -5.64
N GLU A 34 5.21 -2.72 -5.73
CA GLU A 34 4.08 -2.37 -6.59
C GLU A 34 3.46 -1.01 -6.24
N LEU A 35 3.38 -0.69 -4.95
CA LEU A 35 2.87 0.61 -4.49
C LEU A 35 3.85 1.74 -4.76
N LEU A 36 5.15 1.54 -4.49
CA LEU A 36 6.18 2.54 -4.78
C LEU A 36 6.33 2.80 -6.28
N THR A 37 6.12 1.79 -7.13
CA THR A 37 6.11 1.97 -8.58
C THR A 37 4.85 2.72 -9.07
N THR A 38 3.71 2.53 -8.42
CA THR A 38 2.43 3.15 -8.85
C THR A 38 2.28 4.60 -8.35
N PHE A 39 2.78 4.89 -7.15
CA PHE A 39 2.57 6.16 -6.44
C PHE A 39 3.89 6.87 -6.13
N GLN A 40 4.75 7.01 -7.15
CA GLN A 40 6.11 7.56 -7.02
C GLN A 40 6.14 8.98 -6.48
N GLU A 41 5.11 9.78 -6.76
CA GLU A 41 5.03 11.19 -6.37
C GLU A 41 4.22 11.38 -5.08
N GLU A 42 3.35 10.42 -4.74
CA GLU A 42 2.43 10.54 -3.62
C GLU A 42 2.90 9.84 -2.33
N LEU A 43 3.70 8.78 -2.45
CA LEU A 43 4.20 8.02 -1.29
C LEU A 43 5.62 8.44 -0.90
N CYS A 44 5.83 8.78 0.37
CA CYS A 44 7.16 8.94 0.94
C CYS A 44 7.84 7.60 1.18
N GLU A 45 7.07 6.67 1.76
CA GLU A 45 7.58 5.40 2.23
C GLU A 45 6.51 4.32 2.25
N VAL A 46 6.98 3.07 2.11
CA VAL A 46 6.19 1.89 2.43
C VAL A 46 6.92 1.11 3.51
N ALA A 47 6.44 1.20 4.74
CA ALA A 47 7.00 0.49 5.88
C ALA A 47 6.51 -0.96 5.91
N ILE A 48 7.43 -1.92 5.89
CA ILE A 48 7.12 -3.34 6.06
C ILE A 48 7.54 -3.75 7.47
N GLY A 49 6.61 -4.31 8.25
CA GLY A 49 6.87 -4.67 9.64
C GLY A 49 6.24 -5.99 10.07
N PRO A 50 6.82 -6.65 11.09
CA PRO A 50 6.25 -7.86 11.66
C PRO A 50 4.87 -7.58 12.27
N GLY A 51 3.97 -8.54 12.09
CA GLY A 51 2.62 -8.55 12.61
C GLY A 51 2.30 -9.83 13.40
N ARG A 52 1.06 -9.91 13.88
CA ARG A 52 0.53 -11.05 14.62
C ARG A 52 0.35 -12.27 13.71
N GLN A 53 0.07 -13.42 14.32
CA GLN A 53 -0.22 -14.65 13.58
C GLN A 53 -1.39 -14.45 12.62
N GLY A 54 -1.20 -14.84 11.35
CA GLY A 54 -2.22 -14.74 10.31
C GLY A 54 -2.53 -13.31 9.85
N GLN A 55 -1.79 -12.30 10.32
CA GLN A 55 -1.96 -10.90 9.92
C GLN A 55 -1.38 -10.64 8.53
N PHE A 56 -2.15 -9.96 7.70
CA PHE A 56 -1.67 -9.28 6.51
C PHE A 56 -2.56 -8.05 6.33
N ASP A 57 -2.12 -6.95 6.92
CA ASP A 57 -2.88 -5.69 6.95
C ASP A 57 -2.09 -4.62 6.22
N VAL A 58 -2.81 -3.82 5.43
CA VAL A 58 -2.27 -2.66 4.71
C VAL A 58 -2.95 -1.42 5.23
N TRP A 59 -2.15 -0.49 5.74
CA TRP A 59 -2.59 0.80 6.26
C TRP A 59 -2.08 1.90 5.34
N CYS A 60 -2.88 2.90 5.06
CA CYS A 60 -2.46 4.14 4.42
C CYS A 60 -2.68 5.28 5.40
N ASN A 61 -1.60 5.93 5.81
CA ASN A 61 -1.55 6.81 6.97
C ASN A 61 -2.12 6.07 8.20
N ASP A 62 -3.25 6.52 8.74
CA ASP A 62 -3.93 5.90 9.87
C ASP A 62 -5.20 5.13 9.49
N GLN A 63 -5.48 5.00 8.19
CA GLN A 63 -6.64 4.28 7.67
C GLN A 63 -6.27 2.84 7.28
N LEU A 64 -7.02 1.87 7.80
CA LEU A 64 -6.91 0.46 7.41
C LEU A 64 -7.55 0.26 6.02
N ILE A 65 -6.72 -0.02 5.02
CA ILE A 65 -7.16 -0.22 3.63
C ILE A 65 -7.49 -1.67 3.34
N TRP A 66 -6.71 -2.59 3.90
CA TRP A 66 -6.91 -4.02 3.74
C TRP A 66 -6.64 -4.77 5.04
N CYS A 67 -7.49 -5.73 5.37
CA CYS A 67 -7.24 -6.71 6.42
C CYS A 67 -7.57 -8.09 5.92
N ARG A 68 -6.56 -8.97 5.84
CA ARG A 68 -6.75 -10.34 5.33
C ARG A 68 -7.88 -11.09 6.03
N LYS A 69 -8.03 -10.91 7.35
CA LYS A 69 -9.07 -11.62 8.11
C LYS A 69 -10.48 -11.11 7.76
N ARG A 70 -10.64 -9.82 7.48
CA ARG A 70 -11.94 -9.22 7.13
C ARG A 70 -12.32 -9.50 5.68
N GLU A 71 -11.35 -9.44 4.79
CA GLU A 71 -11.54 -9.60 3.33
C GLU A 71 -11.46 -11.07 2.88
N GLY A 72 -11.19 -12.00 3.79
CA GLY A 72 -11.10 -13.43 3.48
C GLY A 72 -9.88 -13.86 2.66
N GLY A 73 -8.92 -12.96 2.42
CA GLY A 73 -7.81 -13.25 1.52
C GLY A 73 -6.76 -12.14 1.43
N PHE A 74 -5.78 -12.35 0.54
CA PHE A 74 -4.84 -11.30 0.17
C PHE A 74 -5.49 -10.33 -0.81
N PRO A 75 -5.07 -9.06 -0.82
CA PRO A 75 -5.55 -8.13 -1.82
C PRO A 75 -5.17 -8.57 -3.23
N GLU A 76 -6.10 -8.45 -4.15
CA GLU A 76 -5.75 -8.23 -5.55
C GLU A 76 -5.10 -6.84 -5.67
N LEU A 77 -3.97 -6.76 -6.35
CA LEU A 77 -3.20 -5.52 -6.41
C LEU A 77 -3.98 -4.38 -7.04
N LYS A 78 -4.78 -4.68 -8.07
CA LYS A 78 -5.64 -3.69 -8.73
C LYS A 78 -6.56 -3.00 -7.72
N VAL A 79 -7.32 -3.79 -6.97
CA VAL A 79 -8.23 -3.30 -5.92
C VAL A 79 -7.48 -2.56 -4.83
N LEU A 80 -6.31 -3.05 -4.41
CA LEU A 80 -5.52 -2.38 -3.38
C LEU A 80 -5.02 -1.00 -3.85
N LYS A 81 -4.51 -0.90 -5.08
CA LYS A 81 -4.06 0.37 -5.68
C LYS A 81 -5.22 1.35 -5.79
N GLN A 82 -6.39 0.90 -6.25
CA GLN A 82 -7.60 1.74 -6.30
C GLN A 82 -7.96 2.28 -4.92
N ARG A 83 -8.09 1.42 -3.89
CA ARG A 83 -8.46 1.85 -2.53
C ARG A 83 -7.44 2.81 -1.92
N ILE A 84 -6.14 2.63 -2.18
CA ILE A 84 -5.11 3.56 -1.73
C ILE A 84 -5.24 4.90 -2.47
N ARG A 85 -5.38 4.88 -3.79
CA ARG A 85 -5.57 6.06 -4.64
C ARG A 85 -6.76 6.89 -4.19
N ASP A 86 -7.87 6.25 -3.84
CA ASP A 86 -9.07 6.95 -3.36
C ASP A 86 -8.83 7.73 -2.06
N VAL A 87 -7.78 7.37 -1.29
CA VAL A 87 -7.39 8.06 -0.05
C VAL A 87 -6.36 9.15 -0.31
N ILE A 88 -5.36 8.91 -1.17
CA ILE A 88 -4.19 9.80 -1.31
C ILE A 88 -4.20 10.66 -2.57
N ALA A 89 -4.86 10.22 -3.63
CA ALA A 89 -4.90 10.91 -4.92
C ALA A 89 -6.18 10.58 -5.71
N PRO A 90 -7.37 11.02 -5.25
CA PRO A 90 -8.66 10.59 -5.82
C PRO A 90 -8.81 10.87 -7.32
N THR A 91 -8.12 11.89 -7.84
CA THR A 91 -8.16 12.29 -9.25
C THR A 91 -7.11 11.60 -10.12
N LYS A 92 -6.22 10.78 -9.55
CA LYS A 92 -5.16 10.08 -10.30
C LYS A 92 -5.78 8.91 -11.10
N ASN A 93 -5.49 8.89 -12.39
CA ASN A 93 -5.84 7.79 -13.27
C ASN A 93 -4.79 6.67 -13.15
N LEU A 94 -5.22 5.45 -12.85
CA LEU A 94 -4.37 4.27 -12.71
C LEU A 94 -4.34 3.38 -13.98
N GLY A 95 -4.82 3.91 -15.11
CA GLY A 95 -4.84 3.23 -16.40
C GLY A 95 -5.64 1.92 -16.34
N HIS A 96 -5.01 0.81 -16.71
CA HIS A 96 -5.61 -0.53 -16.66
C HIS A 96 -6.11 -0.94 -15.27
N SER A 97 -5.62 -0.30 -14.21
CA SER A 97 -6.12 -0.57 -12.86
C SER A 97 -7.48 0.07 -12.58
N ASP A 98 -7.95 1.05 -13.37
CA ASP A 98 -9.25 1.71 -13.17
C ASP A 98 -10.39 1.12 -14.00
N GLN A 99 -10.06 0.36 -15.03
CA GLN A 99 -11.04 -0.26 -15.89
C GLN A 99 -11.48 -1.58 -15.27
N SER A 100 -12.78 -1.82 -15.11
CA SER A 100 -13.30 -3.18 -14.93
C SER A 100 -13.00 -3.94 -16.20
N GLU A 101 -12.22 -5.03 -16.12
CA GLU A 101 -12.25 -6.03 -17.20
C GLU A 101 -13.56 -6.80 -17.10
#